data_AF-A0A443X982-F1
#
_entry.id   AF-A0A443X982-F1
#
_cell.length_a   1.000
_cell.length_b   1.000
_cell.length_c   1.000
_cell.angle_alpha   90.00
_cell.angle_beta   90.00
_cell.angle_gamma   90.00
#
_symmetry.space_group_name_H-M   'P 1'
#
loop_
_entity.id
_entity.type
_entity.pdbx_description
1 polymer ?
#
loop_
_entity_poly.entity_id
_entity_poly.type
_entity_poly.pdbx_seq_one_letter_code
_entity_poly.pdbx_strand_id
1 'polypeptide(L)'
;MTREHHDTILLSLGNTRSQVALTAADGTSQTFALTLGLDALTPGPFRQDPPTPLELEQAIMVVEDVLMPLAARIPPHPVLHLQSPEPLTEVLGNRVQSRDNIERLFGQLAAMVEGDPLASAQLPRERRIAAALLILREWMHHLDAGSVVLVDG
;
A
#
# COMPACT_ATOMS: atom_id res chain seq x y z
N MET A 1 -28.56 -17.51 -10.60
CA MET A 1 -27.20 -17.00 -10.35
C MET A 1 -27.33 -15.78 -9.47
N THR A 2 -27.19 -15.95 -8.17
CA THR A 2 -27.06 -14.84 -7.22
C THR A 2 -25.78 -14.10 -7.58
N ARG A 3 -25.89 -12.83 -8.00
CA ARG A 3 -24.73 -11.94 -7.96
C ARG A 3 -24.36 -11.84 -6.48
N GLU A 4 -23.26 -12.45 -6.10
CA GLU A 4 -22.66 -12.14 -4.81
C GLU A 4 -22.26 -10.67 -4.89
N HIS A 5 -23.03 -9.82 -4.21
CA HIS A 5 -22.68 -8.41 -4.11
C HIS A 5 -21.63 -8.36 -3.01
N HIS A 6 -20.37 -8.37 -3.43
CA HIS A 6 -19.27 -8.23 -2.50
C HIS A 6 -19.06 -6.75 -2.23
N ASP A 7 -18.85 -6.42 -0.96
CA ASP A 7 -18.39 -5.11 -0.57
C ASP A 7 -17.03 -4.84 -1.23
N THR A 8 -16.83 -3.61 -1.70
CA THR A 8 -15.58 -3.21 -2.35
C THR A 8 -14.81 -2.26 -1.45
N ILE A 9 -13.48 -2.35 -1.51
CA ILE A 9 -12.58 -1.47 -0.77
C ILE A 9 -11.64 -0.76 -1.73
N LEU A 10 -11.58 0.57 -1.60
CA LEU A 10 -10.68 1.44 -2.34
C LEU A 10 -9.74 2.15 -1.37
N LEU A 11 -8.44 1.92 -1.51
CA LEU A 11 -7.38 2.70 -0.90
C LEU A 11 -6.96 3.79 -1.89
N SER A 12 -7.17 5.06 -1.52
CA SER A 12 -6.63 6.19 -2.28
C SER A 12 -5.45 6.78 -1.50
N LEU A 13 -4.24 6.60 -2.03
CA LEU A 13 -3.04 7.21 -1.47
C LEU A 13 -3.01 8.69 -1.81
N GLY A 14 -2.58 9.52 -0.86
CA GLY A 14 -2.29 10.93 -1.11
C GLY A 14 -0.92 11.32 -0.57
N ASN A 15 -0.52 12.55 -0.88
CA ASN A 15 0.80 13.06 -0.52
C ASN A 15 0.97 13.16 1.00
N THR A 16 0.00 13.76 1.70
CA THR A 16 0.06 13.98 3.15
C THR A 16 -0.97 13.18 3.94
N ARG A 17 -2.07 12.79 3.27
CA ARG A 17 -3.13 11.96 3.82
C ARG A 17 -3.64 11.02 2.75
N SER A 18 -4.00 9.83 3.17
CA SER A 18 -4.64 8.80 2.37
C SER A 18 -6.04 8.55 2.91
N GLN A 19 -6.84 7.81 2.16
CA GLN A 19 -8.21 7.46 2.55
C GLN A 19 -8.55 6.04 2.14
N VAL A 20 -9.49 5.44 2.87
CA VAL A 20 -10.08 4.15 2.52
C VAL A 20 -11.58 4.34 2.39
N ALA A 21 -12.14 3.94 1.25
CA ALA A 21 -13.58 3.90 1.03
C ALA A 21 -14.05 2.45 1.00
N LEU A 22 -15.05 2.13 1.82
CA LEU A 22 -15.79 0.87 1.79
C LEU A 22 -17.12 1.13 1.09
N THR A 23 -17.43 0.39 0.04
CA THR A 23 -18.71 0.50 -0.65
C THR A 23 -19.44 -0.82 -0.55
N ALA A 24 -20.57 -0.79 0.14
CA ALA A 24 -21.44 -1.94 0.32
C ALA A 24 -22.11 -2.35 -0.99
N ALA A 25 -22.56 -3.60 -1.03
CA ALA A 25 -23.42 -4.17 -2.07
C ALA A 25 -24.56 -3.26 -2.60
N ASP A 26 -25.18 -2.49 -1.71
CA ASP A 26 -26.31 -1.60 -2.01
C ASP A 26 -25.89 -0.21 -2.52
N GLY A 27 -24.58 0.03 -2.67
CA GLY A 27 -23.98 1.28 -3.11
C GLY A 27 -23.71 2.29 -1.98
N THR A 28 -24.04 1.97 -0.73
CA THR A 28 -23.69 2.81 0.42
C THR A 28 -22.19 2.84 0.60
N SER A 29 -21.60 4.04 0.66
CA SER A 29 -20.16 4.21 0.81
C SER A 29 -19.79 4.91 2.11
N GLN A 30 -18.75 4.41 2.79
CA GLN A 30 -18.17 4.99 3.99
C GLN A 30 -16.68 5.25 3.75
N THR A 31 -16.23 6.47 4.03
CA THR A 31 -14.83 6.88 3.85
C THR A 31 -14.16 7.14 5.19
N PHE A 32 -12.95 6.61 5.34
CA PHE A 32 -12.10 6.75 6.51
C PHE A 32 -10.81 7.45 6.11
N ALA A 33 -10.44 8.50 6.84
CA ALA A 33 -9.18 9.19 6.63
C ALA A 33 -8.04 8.44 7.33
N LEU A 34 -6.91 8.28 6.65
CA LEU A 34 -5.66 7.84 7.23
C LEU A 34 -4.77 9.05 7.46
N THR A 35 -4.23 9.18 8.67
CA THR A 35 -3.31 10.27 9.03
C THR A 35 -1.88 9.99 8.57
N LEU A 36 -1.74 9.42 7.38
CA LEU A 36 -0.47 9.17 6.69
C LEU A 36 -0.65 9.39 5.19
N GLY A 37 0.43 9.75 4.52
CA GLY A 37 0.52 9.85 3.06
C GLY A 37 1.94 9.54 2.62
N LEU A 38 2.21 9.58 1.31
CA LEU A 38 3.51 9.23 0.73
C LEU A 38 4.67 10.08 1.24
N ASP A 39 4.42 11.34 1.63
CA ASP A 39 5.40 12.28 2.19
C ASP A 39 5.29 12.41 3.72
N ALA A 40 4.25 11.82 4.34
CA ALA A 40 3.83 12.12 5.71
C ALA A 40 3.75 10.88 6.60
N LEU A 41 4.78 10.04 6.55
CA LEU A 41 5.03 9.03 7.59
C LEU A 41 5.70 9.78 8.77
N THR A 42 5.08 9.89 9.94
CA THR A 42 5.65 10.61 11.11
C THR A 42 5.48 9.74 12.36
N PRO A 43 6.40 9.73 13.36
CA PRO A 43 7.52 10.65 13.60
C PRO A 43 8.78 10.47 12.71
N GLY A 44 8.79 9.54 11.74
CA GLY A 44 9.80 9.53 10.69
C GLY A 44 9.24 9.13 9.31
N PRO A 45 9.51 9.90 8.24
CA PRO A 45 9.41 9.40 6.87
C PRO A 45 10.79 9.20 6.28
N PHE A 46 10.85 8.39 5.22
CA PHE A 46 11.98 8.31 4.31
C PHE A 46 12.55 9.69 4.00
N ARG A 47 13.81 9.93 4.37
CA ARG A 47 14.47 11.24 4.23
C ARG A 47 15.38 11.32 3.00
N GLN A 48 15.57 10.19 2.34
CA GLN A 48 16.55 9.96 1.29
C GLN A 48 16.01 8.93 0.28
N ASP A 49 16.63 8.92 -0.90
CA ASP A 49 16.29 8.04 -2.02
C ASP A 49 17.50 7.14 -2.34
N PRO A 50 17.47 5.82 -2.03
CA PRO A 50 16.44 5.09 -1.30
C PRO A 50 16.54 5.33 0.20
N PRO A 51 15.50 5.01 0.98
CA PRO A 51 15.55 5.10 2.42
C PRO A 51 16.60 4.20 3.06
N THR A 52 17.02 4.51 4.30
CA THR A 52 17.88 3.60 5.07
C THR A 52 17.10 2.43 5.65
N PRO A 53 17.77 1.33 6.05
CA PRO A 53 17.12 0.23 6.76
C PRO A 53 16.36 0.70 8.00
N LEU A 54 16.97 1.57 8.81
CA LEU A 54 16.33 2.14 10.00
C LEU A 54 15.10 2.97 9.66
N GLU A 55 15.14 3.75 8.57
CA GLU A 55 13.98 4.51 8.12
C GLU A 55 12.84 3.58 7.65
N LEU A 56 13.15 2.45 7.03
CA LEU A 56 12.16 1.44 6.63
C LEU A 56 11.51 0.77 7.83
N GLU A 57 12.29 0.35 8.83
CA GLU A 57 11.76 -0.23 10.08
C GLU A 57 10.83 0.75 10.81
N GLN A 58 11.25 2.01 10.95
CA GLN A 58 10.43 3.05 11.59
C GLN A 58 9.15 3.34 10.80
N ALA A 59 9.24 3.34 9.47
CA ALA A 59 8.08 3.54 8.60
C ALA A 59 7.05 2.42 8.76
N ILE A 60 7.49 1.15 8.87
CA ILE A 60 6.59 0.01 9.12
C ILE A 60 5.78 0.25 10.39
N MET A 61 6.44 0.57 11.50
CA MET A 61 5.77 0.83 12.78
C MET A 61 4.71 1.94 12.67
N VAL A 62 5.05 3.04 12.00
CA VAL A 62 4.13 4.18 11.79
C VAL A 62 2.91 3.77 10.95
N VAL A 63 3.13 3.01 9.88
CA VAL A 63 2.04 2.55 9.01
C VAL A 63 1.13 1.60 9.78
N GLU A 64 1.69 0.62 10.50
CA GLU A 64 0.93 -0.33 11.32
C GLU A 64 0.07 0.38 12.38
N ASP A 65 0.65 1.33 13.13
CA ASP A 65 -0.06 2.09 14.18
C ASP A 65 -1.30 2.83 13.64
N VAL A 66 -1.22 3.38 12.43
CA VAL A 66 -2.34 4.11 11.79
C VAL A 66 -3.36 3.15 11.17
N LEU A 67 -2.89 2.07 10.56
CA LEU A 67 -3.70 1.18 9.74
C LEU A 67 -4.45 0.14 10.57
N MET A 68 -3.76 -0.51 11.52
CA MET A 68 -4.30 -1.67 12.26
C MET A 68 -5.63 -1.40 12.96
N PRO A 69 -5.85 -0.24 13.64
CA PRO A 69 -7.13 0.03 14.29
C PRO A 69 -8.31 0.07 13.32
N LEU A 70 -8.08 0.53 12.09
CA LEU A 70 -9.10 0.55 11.04
C LEU A 70 -9.24 -0.84 10.41
N ALA A 71 -8.15 -1.48 10.02
CA ALA A 71 -8.20 -2.79 9.38
C ALA A 71 -8.85 -3.86 10.26
N ALA A 72 -8.66 -3.83 11.59
CA ALA A 72 -9.33 -4.73 12.52
C ALA A 72 -10.86 -4.62 12.54
N ARG A 73 -11.42 -3.53 12.00
CA ARG A 73 -12.86 -3.28 11.90
C ARG A 73 -13.43 -3.67 10.54
N ILE A 74 -12.57 -4.00 9.58
CA ILE A 74 -12.92 -4.31 8.21
C ILE A 74 -12.83 -5.83 8.05
N PRO A 75 -13.90 -6.52 7.62
CA PRO A 75 -13.82 -7.94 7.29
C PRO A 75 -12.76 -8.22 6.23
N PRO A 76 -12.30 -9.47 6.05
CA PRO A 76 -11.41 -9.81 4.96
C PRO A 76 -11.98 -9.39 3.59
N HIS A 77 -11.13 -8.79 2.74
CA HIS A 77 -11.50 -8.37 1.38
C HIS A 77 -10.52 -9.02 0.38
N PRO A 78 -10.97 -9.94 -0.49
CA PRO A 78 -10.07 -10.68 -1.37
C PRO A 78 -9.39 -9.82 -2.45
N VAL A 79 -9.98 -8.66 -2.77
CA VAL A 79 -9.49 -7.71 -3.76
C VAL A 79 -9.46 -6.31 -3.17
N LEU A 80 -8.29 -5.68 -3.19
CA LEU A 80 -8.10 -4.27 -2.86
C LEU A 80 -8.05 -3.43 -4.14
N HIS A 81 -8.78 -2.32 -4.22
CA HIS A 81 -8.55 -1.33 -5.27
C HIS A 81 -7.58 -0.27 -4.77
N LEU A 82 -6.60 0.11 -5.58
CA LEU A 82 -5.58 1.10 -5.23
C LEU A 82 -5.57 2.23 -6.25
N GLN A 83 -5.74 3.45 -5.75
CA GLN A 83 -5.48 4.69 -6.47
C GLN A 83 -4.24 5.35 -5.85
N SER A 84 -3.29 5.78 -6.68
CA SER A 84 -2.03 6.38 -6.23
C SER A 84 -1.66 7.58 -7.09
N PRO A 85 -1.05 8.64 -6.52
CA PRO A 85 -0.46 9.73 -7.30
C PRO A 85 0.83 9.30 -8.01
N GLU A 86 1.45 8.19 -7.58
CA GLU A 86 2.61 7.60 -8.26
C GLU A 86 2.17 6.67 -9.38
N PRO A 87 2.92 6.59 -10.50
CA PRO A 87 2.62 5.72 -11.64
C PRO A 87 2.95 4.25 -11.35
N LEU A 88 2.32 3.66 -10.32
CA LEU A 88 2.61 2.30 -9.86
C LEU A 88 2.35 1.25 -10.93
N THR A 89 1.47 1.50 -11.90
CA THR A 89 1.27 0.54 -13.01
C THR A 89 2.55 0.35 -13.83
N GLU A 90 3.32 1.42 -14.03
CA GLU A 90 4.59 1.36 -14.77
C GLU A 90 5.67 0.66 -13.95
N VAL A 91 5.71 0.95 -12.65
CA VAL A 91 6.66 0.33 -11.70
C VAL A 91 6.40 -1.16 -11.50
N LEU A 92 5.13 -1.54 -11.36
CA LEU A 92 4.71 -2.92 -11.08
C LEU A 92 4.49 -3.73 -12.38
N GLY A 93 4.54 -3.07 -13.54
CA GLY A 93 4.41 -3.66 -14.87
C GLY A 93 3.00 -4.10 -15.27
N ASN A 94 2.07 -4.25 -14.32
CA ASN A 94 0.68 -4.68 -14.55
C ASN A 94 -0.28 -3.97 -13.59
N ARG A 95 -1.55 -3.85 -14.01
CA ARG A 95 -2.63 -3.29 -13.18
C ARG A 95 -3.11 -4.22 -12.07
N VAL A 96 -2.99 -5.53 -12.25
CA VAL A 96 -3.40 -6.51 -11.24
C VAL A 96 -2.16 -7.16 -10.68
N GLN A 97 -2.04 -7.18 -9.35
CA GLN A 97 -0.90 -7.75 -8.63
C GLN A 97 -1.41 -8.75 -7.58
N SER A 98 -0.72 -9.88 -7.45
CA SER A 98 -0.96 -10.81 -6.35
C SER A 98 -0.27 -10.31 -5.07
N ARG A 99 -0.77 -10.75 -3.91
CA ARG A 99 -0.11 -10.51 -2.61
C ARG A 99 1.33 -10.99 -2.63
N ASP A 100 1.58 -12.21 -3.11
CA ASP A 100 2.91 -12.80 -3.20
C ASP A 100 3.87 -11.93 -4.04
N ASN A 101 3.37 -11.30 -5.11
CA ASN A 101 4.21 -10.41 -5.91
C ASN A 101 4.56 -9.13 -5.15
N ILE A 102 3.59 -8.53 -4.44
CA ILE A 102 3.84 -7.36 -3.59
C ILE A 102 4.82 -7.69 -2.46
N GLU A 103 4.70 -8.85 -1.82
CA GLU A 103 5.64 -9.32 -0.80
C GLU A 103 7.06 -9.51 -1.38
N ARG A 104 7.16 -10.10 -2.57
CA ARG A 104 8.45 -10.25 -3.28
C ARG A 104 9.08 -8.89 -3.59
N LEU A 105 8.32 -7.93 -4.09
CA LEU A 105 8.81 -6.58 -4.38
C LEU A 105 9.23 -5.86 -3.08
N PHE A 106 8.48 -6.03 -1.99
CA PHE A 106 8.87 -5.49 -0.70
C PHE A 106 10.19 -6.12 -0.19
N GLY A 107 10.39 -7.43 -0.38
CA GLY A 107 11.67 -8.08 -0.08
C GLY A 107 12.84 -7.51 -0.90
N GLN A 108 12.60 -7.14 -2.17
CA GLN A 108 13.60 -6.47 -3.02
C GLN A 108 13.91 -5.05 -2.52
N LEU A 109 12.90 -4.29 -2.09
CA LEU A 109 13.09 -3.00 -1.44
C LEU A 109 13.97 -3.16 -0.19
N ALA A 110 13.67 -4.13 0.68
CA ALA A 110 14.45 -4.41 1.88
C ALA A 110 15.92 -4.73 1.55
N ALA A 111 16.17 -5.61 0.57
CA ALA A 111 17.53 -5.92 0.14
C ALA A 111 18.27 -4.68 -0.43
N MET A 112 17.57 -3.83 -1.18
CA MET A 112 18.13 -2.61 -1.74
C MET A 112 18.54 -1.61 -0.65
N VAL A 113 17.71 -1.40 0.39
CA VAL A 113 18.04 -0.47 1.48
C VAL A 113 19.21 -0.98 2.35
N GLU A 114 19.37 -2.31 2.45
CA GLU A 114 20.53 -2.96 3.08
C GLU A 114 21.82 -2.89 2.22
N GLY A 115 21.73 -2.34 1.01
CA GLY A 115 22.87 -2.11 0.13
C GLY A 115 23.18 -3.25 -0.84
N ASP A 116 22.25 -4.17 -1.09
CA ASP A 116 22.40 -5.18 -2.15
C ASP A 116 22.44 -4.52 -3.54
N PRO A 117 23.58 -4.59 -4.26
CA PRO A 117 23.71 -3.96 -5.58
C PRO A 117 22.77 -4.55 -6.62
N LEU A 118 22.44 -5.85 -6.55
CA LEU A 118 21.58 -6.51 -7.54
C LEU A 118 20.11 -6.10 -7.37
N ALA A 119 19.66 -5.87 -6.14
CA ALA A 119 18.32 -5.40 -5.84
C ALA A 119 18.06 -3.98 -6.35
N SER A 120 19.08 -3.12 -6.34
CA SER A 120 18.99 -1.72 -6.79
C SER A 120 18.64 -1.53 -8.27
N ALA A 121 18.78 -2.58 -9.09
CA ALA A 121 18.46 -2.54 -10.52
C ALA A 121 16.98 -2.85 -10.83
N GLN A 122 16.21 -3.29 -9.83
CA GLN A 122 14.89 -3.92 -10.04
C GLN A 122 13.71 -3.07 -9.58
N LEU A 123 13.95 -2.12 -8.67
CA LEU A 123 12.95 -1.19 -8.17
C LEU A 123 13.44 0.26 -8.28
N PRO A 124 12.53 1.21 -8.57
CA PRO A 124 12.83 2.62 -8.44
C PRO A 124 13.29 2.95 -7.01
N ARG A 125 14.26 3.86 -6.88
CA ARG A 125 14.90 4.21 -5.59
C ARG A 125 14.13 5.28 -4.83
N GLU A 126 13.10 5.84 -5.44
CA GLU A 126 12.31 6.94 -4.92
C GLU A 126 11.53 6.49 -3.69
N ARG A 127 11.70 7.23 -2.60
CA ARG A 127 11.01 7.00 -1.33
C ARG A 127 9.49 6.95 -1.45
N ARG A 128 8.90 7.67 -2.42
CA ARG A 128 7.45 7.68 -2.63
C ARG A 128 6.95 6.34 -3.16
N ILE A 129 7.75 5.65 -3.98
CA ILE A 129 7.49 4.28 -4.40
C ILE A 129 7.63 3.31 -3.23
N ALA A 130 8.68 3.47 -2.42
CA ALA A 130 8.85 2.69 -1.20
C ALA A 130 7.66 2.87 -0.23
N ALA A 131 7.14 4.09 -0.09
CA ALA A 131 6.04 4.40 0.82
C ALA A 131 4.73 3.79 0.31
N ALA A 132 4.48 3.90 -0.99
CA ALA A 132 3.32 3.28 -1.62
C ALA A 132 3.36 1.75 -1.50
N LEU A 133 4.51 1.12 -1.74
CA LEU A 133 4.70 -0.32 -1.58
C LEU A 133 4.49 -0.77 -0.13
N LEU A 134 5.04 -0.04 0.84
CA LEU A 134 4.86 -0.33 2.26
C LEU A 134 3.39 -0.26 2.67
N ILE A 135 2.71 0.87 2.39
CA ILE A 135 1.31 1.06 2.76
C ILE A 135 0.42 0.00 2.10
N LEU A 136 0.66 -0.31 0.82
CA LEU A 136 -0.06 -1.36 0.10
C LEU A 136 0.15 -2.73 0.73
N ARG A 137 1.41 -3.10 1.03
CA ARG A 137 1.77 -4.40 1.63
C ARG A 137 1.04 -4.61 2.96
N GLU A 138 1.04 -3.60 3.84
CA GLU A 138 0.33 -3.71 5.13
C GLU A 138 -1.19 -3.84 4.95
N TRP A 139 -1.79 -3.06 4.05
CA TRP A 139 -3.23 -3.20 3.78
C TRP A 139 -3.59 -4.59 3.24
N MET A 140 -2.83 -5.11 2.28
CA MET A 140 -3.09 -6.44 1.72
C MET A 140 -2.94 -7.54 2.77
N HIS A 141 -1.94 -7.42 3.65
CA HIS A 141 -1.72 -8.37 4.73
C HIS A 141 -2.87 -8.39 5.73
N HIS A 142 -3.28 -7.21 6.23
CA HIS A 142 -4.31 -7.13 7.27
C HIS A 142 -5.74 -7.38 6.75
N LEU A 143 -6.00 -7.18 5.46
CA LEU A 143 -7.29 -7.50 4.84
C LEU A 143 -7.39 -8.95 4.36
N ASP A 144 -6.32 -9.74 4.46
CA ASP A 144 -6.17 -11.03 3.77
C ASP A 144 -6.49 -10.92 2.26
N ALA A 145 -6.07 -9.82 1.64
CA ALA A 145 -6.33 -9.57 0.23
C ALA A 145 -5.38 -10.40 -0.63
N GLY A 146 -5.93 -11.30 -1.45
CA GLY A 146 -5.13 -12.09 -2.39
C GLY A 146 -4.60 -11.28 -3.57
N SER A 147 -5.24 -10.15 -3.89
CA SER A 147 -4.86 -9.30 -5.01
C SER A 147 -5.17 -7.82 -4.80
N VAL A 148 -4.46 -6.98 -5.56
CA VAL A 148 -4.76 -5.55 -5.71
C VAL A 148 -4.97 -5.19 -7.18
N VAL A 149 -5.93 -4.32 -7.44
CA VAL A 149 -6.21 -3.73 -8.76
C VAL A 149 -5.87 -2.24 -8.71
N LEU A 150 -4.88 -1.82 -9.49
CA LEU A 150 -4.56 -0.41 -9.72
C LEU A 150 -5.67 0.21 -10.56
N VAL A 151 -6.28 1.26 -10.02
CA VAL A 151 -7.34 2.02 -10.70
C VAL A 151 -6.86 3.44 -10.99
N ASP A 152 -7.37 4.00 -12.09
CA ASP A 152 -7.10 5.38 -12.45
C ASP A 152 -7.83 6.33 -11.48
N GLY A 153 -7.21 7.48 -11.21
CA GLY A 153 -7.68 8.44 -10.21
C GLY A 153 -8.52 9.60 -10.72
#